data_AF-A0A9Q3UGE7-F1
#
_entry.id   AF-A0A9Q3UGE7-F1
#
_cell.length_a   1.000
_cell.length_b   1.000
_cell.length_c   1.000
_cell.angle_alpha   90.00
_cell.angle_beta   90.00
_cell.angle_gamma   90.00
#
_symmetry.space_group_name_H-M   'P 1'
#
loop_
_entity.id
_entity.type
_entity.pdbx_description
1 polymer ?
#
loop_
_entity_poly.entity_id
_entity_poly.type
_entity_poly.pdbx_seq_one_letter_code
_entity_poly.pdbx_strand_id
1 'polypeptide(L)'
;MTLRHKQQGFAMLAGLLIVIGVLAIGGIYYSQYLTKQRIVRNSESFYNRVLYLKTQIHAYASDHYQDGWPINGSGIFPTELSDLEGDYVPECSAADNAQGFCMAVNQTPWGEIADEDYRVVGVPDDDSPEYFRAEIDLHLPDKDDAALKFEREATLSLFAQLPNLVYDDDENVLTVRIDRPDKAFAYDGLVKRSGDDSELLGDWDVGGDYSITNAKDYTIRNSDGSQKIVSRGLVDLYTLKNEERLKKPACPTGTEPRIALALGRITVTKEYELTGSQKPYLIETTDTDWQVGLVVRVKKLSTGKFTTINDGEILAITQCK
;
A
#
# COMPACT_ATOMS: atom_id res chain seq x y z
N MET A 1 -52.30 -61.86 -63.61
CA MET A 1 -52.19 -60.47 -63.11
C MET A 1 -52.50 -60.49 -61.63
N THR A 2 -51.83 -59.66 -60.82
CA THR A 2 -51.94 -59.43 -59.36
C THR A 2 -51.04 -60.23 -58.39
N LEU A 3 -49.75 -59.85 -58.38
CA LEU A 3 -48.84 -59.97 -57.23
C LEU A 3 -48.22 -58.58 -56.96
N ARG A 4 -48.99 -57.63 -56.41
CA ARG A 4 -48.46 -56.27 -56.14
C ARG A 4 -48.90 -55.61 -54.83
N HIS A 5 -49.68 -56.28 -53.98
CA HIS A 5 -50.12 -55.74 -52.68
C HIS A 5 -49.40 -56.29 -51.44
N LYS A 6 -48.54 -57.32 -51.56
CA LYS A 6 -47.80 -57.88 -50.41
C LYS A 6 -46.48 -57.18 -50.08
N GLN A 7 -45.96 -56.31 -50.96
CA GLN A 7 -44.66 -55.64 -50.78
C GLN A 7 -44.75 -54.25 -50.13
N GLN A 8 -45.93 -53.60 -50.10
CA GLN A 8 -46.07 -52.25 -49.55
C GLN A 8 -45.93 -52.21 -48.01
N GLY A 9 -46.45 -53.20 -47.29
CA GLY A 9 -46.30 -53.29 -45.83
C GLY A 9 -44.87 -53.60 -45.39
N PHE A 10 -44.15 -54.45 -46.15
CA PHE A 10 -42.76 -54.80 -45.86
C PHE A 10 -41.79 -53.65 -46.19
N ALA A 11 -42.03 -52.92 -47.29
CA ALA A 11 -41.25 -51.73 -47.63
C ALA A 11 -41.46 -50.58 -46.64
N MET A 12 -42.69 -50.42 -46.11
CA MET A 12 -43.00 -49.40 -45.10
C MET A 12 -42.33 -49.74 -43.75
N LEU A 13 -42.38 -51.02 -43.33
CA LEU A 13 -41.68 -51.48 -42.12
C LEU A 13 -40.16 -51.40 -42.25
N ALA A 14 -39.60 -51.80 -43.40
CA ALA A 14 -38.17 -51.68 -43.66
C ALA A 14 -37.72 -50.21 -43.71
N GLY A 15 -38.50 -49.33 -44.34
CA GLY A 15 -38.24 -47.89 -44.36
C GLY A 15 -38.26 -47.25 -42.98
N LEU A 16 -39.23 -47.62 -42.13
CA LEU A 16 -39.33 -47.14 -40.75
C LEU A 16 -38.13 -47.60 -39.90
N LEU A 17 -37.70 -48.85 -40.04
CA LEU A 17 -36.54 -49.38 -39.32
C LEU A 17 -35.23 -48.69 -39.74
N ILE A 18 -35.07 -48.38 -41.03
CA ILE A 18 -33.92 -47.61 -41.53
C ILE A 18 -33.92 -46.19 -40.94
N VAL A 19 -35.08 -45.52 -40.95
CA VAL A 19 -35.21 -44.16 -40.38
C VAL A 19 -34.93 -44.15 -38.88
N ILE A 20 -35.46 -45.11 -38.12
CA ILE A 20 -35.19 -45.25 -36.68
C ILE A 20 -33.70 -45.54 -36.45
N GLY A 21 -33.07 -46.39 -37.26
CA GLY A 21 -31.64 -46.67 -37.19
C GLY A 21 -30.78 -45.43 -37.42
N VAL A 22 -31.11 -44.63 -38.45
CA VAL A 22 -30.40 -43.36 -38.75
C VAL A 22 -30.62 -42.33 -37.63
N LEU A 23 -31.85 -42.21 -37.10
CA LEU A 23 -32.14 -41.31 -35.97
C LEU A 23 -31.46 -41.75 -34.68
N ALA A 24 -31.36 -43.06 -34.41
CA ALA A 24 -30.65 -43.58 -33.25
C ALA A 24 -29.15 -43.30 -33.34
N ILE A 25 -28.54 -43.54 -34.51
CA ILE A 25 -27.12 -43.21 -34.76
C ILE A 25 -26.91 -41.70 -34.62
N GLY A 26 -27.76 -40.88 -35.25
CA GLY A 26 -27.70 -39.42 -35.15
C GLY A 26 -27.85 -38.91 -33.71
N GLY A 27 -28.76 -39.52 -32.93
CA GLY A 27 -28.94 -39.21 -31.51
C GLY A 27 -27.73 -39.56 -30.65
N ILE A 28 -27.06 -40.69 -30.93
CA ILE A 28 -25.81 -41.06 -30.25
C ILE A 28 -24.70 -40.04 -30.55
N TYR A 29 -24.50 -39.67 -31.83
CA TYR A 29 -23.49 -38.67 -32.20
C TYR A 29 -23.79 -37.30 -31.59
N TYR A 30 -25.06 -36.88 -31.59
CA TYR A 30 -25.47 -35.61 -30.98
C TYR A 30 -25.27 -35.62 -29.46
N SER A 31 -25.63 -36.72 -28.79
CA SER A 31 -25.37 -36.89 -27.35
C SER A 31 -23.88 -36.86 -27.03
N GLN A 32 -23.04 -37.53 -27.82
CA GLN A 32 -21.58 -37.48 -27.65
C GLN A 32 -21.03 -36.06 -27.87
N TYR A 33 -21.55 -35.32 -28.84
CA TYR A 33 -21.18 -33.93 -29.08
C TYR A 33 -21.54 -33.02 -27.89
N LEU A 34 -22.76 -33.15 -27.36
CA LEU A 34 -23.18 -32.39 -26.18
C LEU A 34 -22.34 -32.71 -24.95
N THR A 35 -21.98 -33.99 -24.74
CA THR A 35 -21.08 -34.40 -23.64
C THR A 35 -19.71 -33.76 -23.80
N LYS A 36 -19.12 -33.78 -25.01
CA LYS A 36 -17.83 -33.12 -25.28
C LYS A 36 -17.89 -31.61 -25.04
N GLN A 37 -18.96 -30.94 -25.46
CA GLN A 37 -19.15 -29.51 -25.18
C GLN A 37 -19.31 -29.22 -23.69
N ARG A 38 -19.98 -30.08 -22.93
CA ARG A 38 -20.09 -29.93 -21.48
C ARG A 38 -18.71 -30.05 -20.82
N ILE A 39 -17.91 -31.02 -21.23
CA ILE A 39 -16.55 -31.22 -20.71
C ILE A 39 -15.69 -29.98 -20.98
N VAL A 40 -15.68 -29.47 -22.22
CA VAL A 40 -14.92 -28.24 -22.56
C VAL A 40 -15.35 -27.06 -21.69
N ARG A 41 -16.66 -26.83 -21.50
CA ARG A 41 -17.17 -25.75 -20.63
C ARG A 41 -16.76 -25.93 -19.17
N ASN A 42 -16.76 -27.15 -18.66
CA ASN A 42 -16.30 -27.43 -17.30
C ASN A 42 -14.80 -27.14 -17.16
N SER A 43 -13.97 -27.57 -18.13
CA SER A 43 -12.54 -27.26 -18.14
C SER A 43 -12.28 -25.76 -18.27
N GLU A 44 -13.06 -25.03 -19.06
CA GLU A 44 -13.00 -23.56 -19.14
C GLU A 44 -13.37 -22.90 -17.81
N SER A 45 -14.42 -23.40 -17.14
CA SER A 45 -14.80 -22.90 -15.82
C SER A 45 -13.68 -23.10 -14.80
N PHE A 46 -13.05 -24.28 -14.81
CA PHE A 46 -11.91 -24.57 -13.92
C PHE A 46 -10.68 -23.74 -14.26
N TYR A 47 -10.37 -23.56 -15.54
CA TYR A 47 -9.31 -22.66 -16.00
C TYR A 47 -9.50 -21.23 -15.46
N ASN A 48 -10.71 -20.67 -15.61
CA ASN A 48 -11.02 -19.33 -15.12
C ASN A 48 -10.94 -19.24 -13.60
N ARG A 49 -11.30 -20.33 -12.90
CA ARG A 49 -11.14 -20.42 -11.45
C ARG A 49 -9.68 -20.34 -11.03
N VAL A 50 -8.78 -21.10 -11.67
CA VAL A 50 -7.34 -21.06 -11.36
C VAL A 50 -6.77 -19.67 -11.67
N LEU A 51 -7.19 -19.05 -12.77
CA LEU A 51 -6.80 -17.67 -13.09
C LEU A 51 -7.29 -16.67 -12.03
N TYR A 52 -8.51 -16.84 -11.53
CA TYR A 52 -9.05 -16.02 -10.44
C TYR A 52 -8.24 -16.21 -9.16
N LEU A 53 -7.95 -17.45 -8.74
CA LEU A 53 -7.11 -17.74 -7.57
C LEU A 53 -5.71 -17.12 -7.70
N LYS A 54 -5.07 -17.26 -8.87
CA LYS A 54 -3.78 -16.60 -9.16
C LYS A 54 -3.87 -15.09 -8.97
N THR A 55 -4.96 -14.47 -9.43
CA THR A 55 -5.18 -13.02 -9.28
C THR A 55 -5.37 -12.64 -7.81
N GLN A 56 -6.10 -13.45 -7.04
CA GLN A 56 -6.31 -13.20 -5.60
C GLN A 56 -5.03 -13.37 -4.78
N ILE A 57 -4.18 -14.34 -5.13
CA ILE A 57 -2.86 -14.49 -4.50
C ILE A 57 -1.97 -13.28 -4.79
N HIS A 58 -2.05 -12.70 -6.01
CA HIS A 58 -1.35 -11.44 -6.30
C HIS A 58 -1.91 -10.24 -5.52
N ALA A 59 -3.24 -10.20 -5.29
CA ALA A 59 -3.86 -9.16 -4.46
C ALA A 59 -3.41 -9.28 -3.01
N TYR A 60 -3.46 -10.48 -2.42
CA TYR A 60 -2.91 -10.78 -1.09
C TYR A 60 -1.46 -10.33 -0.97
N ALA A 61 -0.63 -10.70 -1.94
CA ALA A 61 0.79 -10.33 -1.95
C ALA A 61 1.03 -8.82 -2.05
N SER A 62 0.16 -8.10 -2.77
CA SER A 62 0.20 -6.64 -2.85
C SER A 62 -0.13 -5.98 -1.52
N ASP A 63 -1.17 -6.44 -0.82
CA ASP A 63 -1.58 -5.86 0.46
C ASP A 63 -0.54 -6.14 1.56
N HIS A 64 -0.04 -7.37 1.63
CA HIS A 64 1.06 -7.71 2.55
C HIS A 64 2.32 -6.87 2.29
N TYR A 65 2.63 -6.59 1.02
CA TYR A 65 3.73 -5.68 0.70
C TYR A 65 3.48 -4.27 1.24
N GLN A 66 2.25 -3.75 1.13
CA GLN A 66 1.87 -2.43 1.66
C GLN A 66 1.93 -2.41 3.20
N ASP A 67 1.63 -3.53 3.86
CA ASP A 67 1.76 -3.71 5.30
C ASP A 67 3.22 -3.80 5.79
N GLY A 68 4.19 -3.76 4.88
CA GLY A 68 5.62 -3.71 5.19
C GLY A 68 6.33 -5.06 5.12
N TRP A 69 5.69 -6.10 4.57
CA TRP A 69 6.36 -7.37 4.34
C TRP A 69 7.39 -7.26 3.20
N PRO A 70 8.55 -7.91 3.32
CA PRO A 70 9.58 -7.84 2.28
C PRO A 70 9.12 -8.52 0.99
N ILE A 71 9.28 -7.85 -0.16
CA ILE A 71 8.94 -8.36 -1.51
C ILE A 71 9.69 -9.64 -1.92
N ASN A 72 10.78 -9.97 -1.22
CA ASN A 72 11.55 -11.21 -1.42
C ASN A 72 11.34 -12.21 -0.29
N GLY A 73 10.44 -11.96 0.66
CA GLY A 73 10.15 -12.88 1.76
C GLY A 73 9.08 -13.89 1.39
N SER A 74 9.04 -15.03 2.08
CA SER A 74 8.00 -16.05 1.90
C SER A 74 6.64 -15.57 2.39
N GLY A 75 6.59 -14.82 3.49
CA GLY A 75 5.34 -14.33 4.12
C GLY A 75 4.58 -13.24 3.34
N ILE A 76 5.01 -12.93 2.12
CA ILE A 76 4.19 -12.13 1.18
C ILE A 76 3.11 -12.98 0.51
N PHE A 77 3.28 -14.30 0.46
CA PHE A 77 2.25 -15.21 -0.03
C PHE A 77 1.44 -15.78 1.14
N PRO A 78 0.20 -16.23 0.89
CA PRO A 78 -0.55 -16.95 1.90
C PRO A 78 0.19 -18.25 2.28
N THR A 79 0.00 -18.71 3.51
CA THR A 79 0.61 -19.97 3.96
C THR A 79 -0.18 -21.15 3.44
N GLU A 80 -1.51 -21.00 3.40
CA GLU A 80 -2.47 -21.99 2.90
C GLU A 80 -3.49 -21.32 1.98
N LEU A 81 -4.11 -22.05 1.05
CA LEU A 81 -5.14 -21.48 0.16
C LEU A 81 -6.35 -20.93 0.91
N SER A 82 -6.65 -21.45 2.11
CA SER A 82 -7.71 -20.95 2.99
C SER A 82 -7.46 -19.55 3.53
N ASP A 83 -6.21 -19.07 3.56
CA ASP A 83 -5.89 -17.69 3.98
C ASP A 83 -6.46 -16.63 3.02
N LEU A 84 -6.87 -17.05 1.83
CA LEU A 84 -7.54 -16.19 0.86
C LEU A 84 -9.04 -16.01 1.15
N GLU A 85 -9.64 -16.91 1.92
CA GLU A 85 -11.07 -16.88 2.18
C GLU A 85 -11.47 -15.67 3.06
N GLY A 86 -12.61 -15.07 2.76
CA GLY A 86 -13.12 -13.88 3.43
C GLY A 86 -12.77 -12.60 2.68
N ASP A 87 -11.48 -12.24 2.67
CA ASP A 87 -11.02 -10.94 2.16
C ASP A 87 -10.76 -10.95 0.64
N TYR A 88 -10.27 -12.07 0.08
CA TYR A 88 -9.88 -12.16 -1.34
C TYR A 88 -10.76 -13.11 -2.15
N VAL A 89 -11.20 -14.20 -1.54
CA VAL A 89 -12.09 -15.21 -2.10
C VAL A 89 -13.31 -15.34 -1.19
N PRO A 90 -14.55 -15.35 -1.72
CA PRO A 90 -15.73 -15.57 -0.88
C PRO A 90 -15.66 -16.90 -0.13
N GLU A 91 -15.90 -16.87 1.17
CA GLU A 91 -16.00 -18.09 1.99
C GLU A 91 -17.08 -19.04 1.41
N CYS A 92 -16.75 -20.32 1.32
CA CYS A 92 -17.67 -21.36 0.88
C CYS A 92 -17.82 -22.43 1.96
N SER A 93 -18.93 -22.37 2.70
CA SER A 93 -19.18 -23.35 3.75
C SER A 93 -19.32 -24.76 3.17
N ALA A 94 -18.94 -25.79 3.94
CA ALA A 94 -19.10 -27.19 3.50
C ALA A 94 -20.55 -27.53 3.13
N ALA A 95 -21.54 -26.91 3.79
CA ALA A 95 -22.95 -27.10 3.49
C ALA A 95 -23.34 -26.46 2.15
N ASP A 96 -22.84 -25.26 1.85
CA ASP A 96 -23.12 -24.56 0.60
C ASP A 96 -22.39 -25.20 -0.58
N ASN A 97 -21.18 -25.71 -0.36
CA ASN A 97 -20.42 -26.49 -1.33
C ASN A 97 -21.18 -27.79 -1.68
N ALA A 98 -21.64 -28.54 -0.67
CA ALA A 98 -22.41 -29.76 -0.89
C ALA A 98 -23.74 -29.53 -1.62
N GLN A 99 -24.32 -28.33 -1.49
CA GLN A 99 -25.53 -27.91 -2.21
C GLN A 99 -25.23 -27.32 -3.60
N GLY A 100 -23.95 -27.10 -3.94
CA GLY A 100 -23.52 -26.54 -5.22
C GLY A 100 -23.76 -25.04 -5.37
N PHE A 101 -23.90 -24.30 -4.26
CA PHE A 101 -24.07 -22.83 -4.30
C PHE A 101 -22.74 -22.09 -4.48
N CYS A 102 -21.64 -22.70 -4.03
CA CYS A 102 -20.29 -22.22 -4.20
C CYS A 102 -19.36 -23.43 -4.35
N MET A 103 -18.07 -23.17 -4.62
CA MET A 103 -17.04 -24.21 -4.61
C MET A 103 -15.97 -23.84 -3.59
N ALA A 104 -15.53 -24.80 -2.76
CA ALA A 104 -14.47 -24.58 -1.77
C ALA A 104 -13.15 -24.20 -2.44
N VAL A 105 -12.32 -23.34 -1.83
CA VAL A 105 -11.12 -22.74 -2.47
C VAL A 105 -10.16 -23.78 -3.05
N ASN A 106 -10.02 -24.93 -2.38
CA ASN A 106 -9.17 -26.06 -2.77
C ASN A 106 -9.84 -27.04 -3.75
N GLN A 107 -11.10 -26.87 -4.13
CA GLN A 107 -11.81 -27.87 -4.92
C GLN A 107 -11.50 -27.81 -6.42
N THR A 108 -11.29 -28.97 -7.03
CA THR A 108 -11.11 -29.17 -8.48
C THR A 108 -12.28 -29.97 -9.06
N PRO A 109 -12.42 -30.07 -10.40
CA PRO A 109 -13.46 -30.90 -11.02
C PRO A 109 -13.34 -32.40 -10.69
N TRP A 110 -12.17 -32.84 -10.26
CA TRP A 110 -11.81 -34.24 -10.08
C TRP A 110 -11.40 -34.58 -8.63
N GLY A 111 -11.41 -33.61 -7.71
CA GLY A 111 -11.05 -33.81 -6.31
C GLY A 111 -10.83 -32.50 -5.57
N GLU A 112 -9.88 -32.51 -4.64
CA GLU A 112 -9.42 -31.35 -3.90
C GLU A 112 -7.90 -31.24 -4.03
N ILE A 113 -7.39 -30.01 -3.98
CA ILE A 113 -5.98 -29.67 -3.85
C ILE A 113 -5.64 -29.95 -2.38
N ALA A 114 -4.71 -30.87 -2.12
CA ALA A 114 -4.29 -31.15 -0.76
C ALA A 114 -3.44 -30.00 -0.21
N ASP A 115 -3.31 -29.92 1.11
CA ASP A 115 -2.49 -28.88 1.75
C ASP A 115 -1.02 -28.93 1.28
N GLU A 116 -0.52 -30.12 0.93
CA GLU A 116 0.84 -30.32 0.39
C GLU A 116 1.00 -29.90 -1.08
N ASP A 117 -0.12 -29.79 -1.82
CA ASP A 117 -0.14 -29.38 -3.22
C ASP A 117 -0.06 -27.85 -3.38
N TYR A 118 -0.26 -27.10 -2.29
CA TYR A 118 0.04 -25.67 -2.22
C TYR A 118 1.32 -25.43 -1.43
N ARG A 119 2.28 -24.70 -2.01
CA ARG A 119 3.53 -24.37 -1.30
C ARG A 119 4.10 -23.04 -1.74
N VAL A 120 4.82 -22.41 -0.81
CA VAL A 120 5.68 -21.26 -1.09
C VAL A 120 7.11 -21.76 -1.20
N VAL A 121 7.70 -21.62 -2.39
CA VAL A 121 9.05 -22.14 -2.69
C VAL A 121 10.03 -21.00 -2.92
N GLY A 122 11.26 -21.24 -2.47
CA GLY A 122 12.43 -20.43 -2.74
C GLY A 122 12.95 -20.60 -4.16
N VAL A 123 13.47 -19.52 -4.75
CA VAL A 123 14.08 -19.52 -6.08
C VAL A 123 15.48 -18.90 -5.99
N PRO A 124 16.54 -19.54 -6.51
CA PRO A 124 16.55 -20.76 -7.33
C PRO A 124 16.30 -22.06 -6.55
N ASP A 125 16.53 -22.08 -5.24
CA ASP A 125 16.32 -23.22 -4.35
C ASP A 125 15.91 -22.75 -2.93
N ASP A 126 15.41 -23.67 -2.12
CA ASP A 126 14.91 -23.39 -0.77
C ASP A 126 16.03 -23.16 0.27
N ASP A 127 17.26 -23.60 0.01
CA ASP A 127 18.38 -23.47 0.94
C ASP A 127 18.97 -22.04 0.93
N SER A 128 18.99 -21.40 -0.25
CA SER A 128 19.47 -20.03 -0.44
C SER A 128 18.57 -19.23 -1.40
N PRO A 129 17.32 -18.93 -1.02
CA PRO A 129 16.37 -18.25 -1.88
C PRO A 129 16.74 -16.78 -2.11
N GLU A 130 16.76 -16.36 -3.38
CA GLU A 130 16.82 -14.94 -3.76
C GLU A 130 15.44 -14.26 -3.65
N TYR A 131 14.38 -15.04 -3.88
CA TYR A 131 12.98 -14.66 -3.74
C TYR A 131 12.10 -15.90 -3.62
N PHE A 132 10.82 -15.70 -3.28
CA PHE A 132 9.85 -16.78 -3.20
C PHE A 132 8.78 -16.64 -4.28
N ARG A 133 8.14 -17.76 -4.61
CA ARG A 133 6.92 -17.84 -5.42
C ARG A 133 5.96 -18.84 -4.80
N ALA A 134 4.68 -18.69 -5.05
CA ALA A 134 3.70 -19.73 -4.70
C ALA A 134 3.54 -20.73 -5.87
N GLU A 135 3.39 -22.01 -5.55
CA GLU A 135 3.09 -23.08 -6.48
C GLU A 135 1.80 -23.79 -6.07
N ILE A 136 0.95 -24.08 -7.04
CA ILE A 136 -0.24 -24.91 -6.88
C ILE A 136 -0.10 -26.09 -7.82
N ASP A 137 -0.05 -27.29 -7.27
CA ASP A 137 -0.02 -28.54 -8.02
C ASP A 137 -1.45 -29.03 -8.27
N LEU A 138 -1.77 -29.27 -9.54
CA LEU A 138 -3.07 -29.77 -9.98
C LEU A 138 -2.90 -31.18 -10.57
N HIS A 139 -3.28 -32.19 -9.80
CA HIS A 139 -3.28 -33.60 -10.20
C HIS A 139 -4.30 -33.89 -11.30
N LEU A 140 -3.87 -34.14 -12.52
CA LEU A 140 -4.83 -34.40 -13.60
C LEU A 140 -5.48 -35.79 -13.43
N PRO A 141 -6.67 -36.00 -14.01
CA PRO A 141 -7.27 -37.34 -14.08
C PRO A 141 -6.30 -38.38 -14.65
N ASP A 142 -6.44 -39.63 -14.22
CA ASP A 142 -5.61 -40.75 -14.68
C ASP A 142 -5.59 -40.83 -16.22
N LYS A 143 -4.39 -41.02 -16.78
CA LYS A 143 -4.15 -41.14 -18.22
C LYS A 143 -4.91 -42.32 -18.84
N ASP A 144 -5.11 -43.38 -18.07
CA ASP A 144 -5.74 -44.62 -18.52
C ASP A 144 -7.25 -44.65 -18.27
N ASP A 145 -7.82 -43.62 -17.61
CA ASP A 145 -9.27 -43.51 -17.45
C ASP A 145 -9.94 -43.09 -18.76
N ALA A 146 -10.56 -44.08 -19.42
CA ALA A 146 -11.28 -43.88 -20.68
C ALA A 146 -12.45 -42.88 -20.59
N ALA A 147 -13.01 -42.65 -19.40
CA ALA A 147 -14.10 -41.70 -19.19
C ALA A 147 -13.61 -40.24 -19.10
N LEU A 148 -12.43 -40.03 -18.50
CA LEU A 148 -11.88 -38.69 -18.24
C LEU A 148 -10.78 -38.27 -19.22
N LYS A 149 -10.33 -39.16 -20.10
CA LYS A 149 -9.31 -38.88 -21.11
C LYS A 149 -9.56 -37.59 -21.91
N PHE A 150 -10.79 -37.38 -22.38
CA PHE A 150 -11.14 -36.18 -23.15
C PHE A 150 -11.12 -34.91 -22.28
N GLU A 151 -11.53 -35.01 -21.02
CA GLU A 151 -11.48 -33.89 -20.06
C GLU A 151 -10.05 -33.50 -19.70
N ARG A 152 -9.19 -34.50 -19.53
CA ARG A 152 -7.75 -34.31 -19.35
C ARG A 152 -7.12 -33.59 -20.54
N GLU A 153 -7.37 -34.07 -21.76
CA GLU A 153 -6.86 -33.46 -22.99
C GLU A 153 -7.36 -32.01 -23.17
N ALA A 154 -8.65 -31.76 -22.91
CA ALA A 154 -9.22 -30.42 -22.96
C ALA A 154 -8.60 -29.47 -21.92
N THR A 155 -8.42 -29.96 -20.68
CA THR A 155 -7.79 -29.20 -19.59
C THR A 155 -6.34 -28.84 -19.93
N LEU A 156 -5.54 -29.82 -20.37
CA LEU A 156 -4.17 -29.58 -20.82
C LEU A 156 -4.09 -28.53 -21.94
N SER A 157 -4.99 -28.62 -22.94
CA SER A 157 -5.01 -27.68 -24.06
C SER A 157 -5.38 -26.25 -23.64
N LEU A 158 -6.23 -26.08 -22.62
CA LEU A 158 -6.59 -24.76 -22.09
C LEU A 158 -5.45 -24.19 -21.24
N PHE A 159 -4.91 -24.99 -20.33
CA PHE A 159 -3.87 -24.55 -19.40
C PHE A 159 -2.51 -24.33 -20.09
N ALA A 160 -2.24 -24.95 -21.23
CA ALA A 160 -1.06 -24.64 -22.05
C ALA A 160 -0.99 -23.17 -22.51
N GLN A 161 -2.09 -22.42 -22.41
CA GLN A 161 -2.15 -21.00 -22.73
C GLN A 161 -1.75 -20.11 -21.54
N LEU A 162 -1.69 -20.65 -20.31
CA LEU A 162 -1.28 -19.91 -19.13
C LEU A 162 0.24 -19.78 -19.05
N PRO A 163 0.76 -18.56 -18.80
CA PRO A 163 2.18 -18.38 -18.52
C PRO A 163 2.54 -18.94 -17.15
N ASN A 164 3.80 -19.35 -17.02
CA ASN A 164 4.42 -19.86 -15.78
C ASN A 164 3.74 -21.12 -15.25
N LEU A 165 3.45 -22.04 -16.17
CA LEU A 165 2.90 -23.34 -15.87
C LEU A 165 3.90 -24.41 -16.27
N VAL A 166 4.05 -25.44 -15.43
CA VAL A 166 4.89 -26.60 -15.70
C VAL A 166 4.03 -27.85 -15.65
N TYR A 167 4.17 -28.69 -16.66
CA TYR A 167 3.50 -29.98 -16.73
C TYR A 167 4.55 -31.08 -16.56
N ASP A 168 4.37 -31.92 -15.54
CA ASP A 168 5.12 -33.14 -15.34
C ASP A 168 4.31 -34.31 -15.92
N ASP A 169 4.83 -34.93 -16.99
CA ASP A 169 4.14 -36.05 -17.61
C ASP A 169 4.21 -37.31 -16.74
N ASP A 170 5.32 -37.55 -16.04
CA ASP A 170 5.51 -38.80 -15.29
C ASP A 170 4.57 -38.84 -14.07
N GLU A 171 4.49 -37.73 -13.32
CA GLU A 171 3.59 -37.58 -12.16
C GLU A 171 2.16 -37.19 -12.55
N ASN A 172 1.91 -36.80 -13.81
CA ASN A 172 0.61 -36.33 -14.32
C ASN A 172 0.09 -35.08 -13.58
N VAL A 173 1.01 -34.19 -13.20
CA VAL A 173 0.74 -32.97 -12.40
C VAL A 173 0.97 -31.71 -13.22
N LEU A 174 0.13 -30.72 -12.98
CA LEU A 174 0.21 -29.40 -13.57
C LEU A 174 0.51 -28.36 -12.47
N THR A 175 1.75 -27.89 -12.41
CA THR A 175 2.20 -26.89 -11.43
C THR A 175 1.97 -25.48 -11.96
N VAL A 176 1.07 -24.74 -11.32
CA VAL A 176 0.82 -23.33 -11.58
C VAL A 176 1.77 -22.50 -10.71
N ARG A 177 2.68 -21.76 -11.34
CA ARG A 177 3.61 -20.88 -10.64
C ARG A 177 3.09 -19.44 -10.60
N ILE A 178 3.10 -18.88 -9.40
CA ILE A 178 2.65 -17.53 -9.10
C ILE A 178 3.87 -16.79 -8.57
N ASP A 179 4.56 -16.10 -9.47
CA ASP A 179 5.72 -15.30 -9.10
C ASP A 179 5.30 -14.09 -8.26
N ARG A 180 6.25 -13.55 -7.50
CA ARG A 180 6.01 -12.32 -6.74
C ARG A 180 5.53 -11.17 -7.65
N PRO A 181 4.73 -10.23 -7.12
CA PRO A 181 4.41 -9.01 -7.83
C PRO A 181 5.69 -8.29 -8.30
N ASP A 182 5.64 -7.65 -9.47
CA ASP A 182 6.81 -6.93 -10.00
C ASP A 182 7.23 -5.80 -9.04
N LYS A 183 8.51 -5.46 -9.02
CA LYS A 183 9.05 -4.36 -8.20
C LYS A 183 8.44 -2.99 -8.53
N ALA A 184 7.57 -2.92 -9.54
CA ALA A 184 6.76 -1.74 -9.82
C ALA A 184 5.94 -1.27 -8.61
N PHE A 185 5.49 -2.18 -7.73
CA PHE A 185 4.83 -1.81 -6.47
C PHE A 185 5.74 -1.02 -5.52
N ALA A 186 7.07 -1.20 -5.61
CA ALA A 186 8.00 -0.41 -4.83
C ALA A 186 8.05 1.07 -5.23
N TYR A 187 7.54 1.44 -6.41
CA TYR A 187 7.47 2.84 -6.83
C TYR A 187 6.40 3.63 -6.07
N ASP A 188 5.38 2.98 -5.50
CA ASP A 188 4.36 3.67 -4.70
C ASP A 188 4.90 4.16 -3.35
N GLY A 189 5.90 3.45 -2.80
CA GLY A 189 6.62 3.86 -1.58
C GLY A 189 7.70 4.94 -1.81
N LEU A 190 7.88 5.43 -3.04
CA LEU A 190 8.87 6.47 -3.32
C LEU A 190 8.26 7.87 -3.28
N VAL A 191 8.96 8.78 -2.60
CA VAL A 191 8.66 10.21 -2.72
C VAL A 191 8.90 10.63 -4.16
N LYS A 192 7.87 11.16 -4.83
CA LYS A 192 7.99 11.59 -6.23
C LYS A 192 9.08 12.65 -6.34
N ARG A 193 9.86 12.63 -7.43
CA ARG A 193 10.87 13.67 -7.68
C ARG A 193 10.25 15.09 -7.73
N SER A 194 8.99 15.22 -8.15
CA SER A 194 8.27 16.49 -8.11
C SER A 194 7.77 16.86 -6.71
N GLY A 195 7.64 15.90 -5.80
CA GLY A 195 7.04 16.05 -4.48
C GLY A 195 5.50 16.09 -4.49
N ASP A 196 4.86 15.98 -5.65
CA ASP A 196 3.40 16.07 -5.75
C ASP A 196 2.72 14.83 -5.14
N ASP A 197 1.68 15.05 -4.34
CA ASP A 197 0.95 14.02 -3.60
C ASP A 197 1.85 13.09 -2.77
N SER A 198 3.03 13.57 -2.36
CA SER A 198 3.94 12.85 -1.48
C SER A 198 3.83 13.45 -0.08
N GLU A 199 2.86 12.97 0.70
CA GLU A 199 2.74 13.32 2.11
C GLU A 199 3.62 12.40 2.95
N LEU A 200 4.49 12.99 3.77
CA LEU A 200 5.27 12.22 4.73
C LEU A 200 4.36 11.90 5.92
N LEU A 201 3.99 10.62 6.07
CA LEU A 201 3.07 10.16 7.12
C LEU A 201 3.76 9.91 8.47
N GLY A 202 5.08 10.10 8.56
CA GLY A 202 5.85 9.89 9.77
C GLY A 202 7.15 10.70 9.80
N ASP A 203 7.85 10.60 10.92
CA ASP A 203 9.14 11.26 11.11
C ASP A 203 10.17 10.69 10.14
N TRP A 204 10.76 11.56 9.33
CA TRP A 204 11.89 11.23 8.49
C TRP A 204 13.17 11.71 9.16
N ASP A 205 13.97 10.75 9.63
CA ASP A 205 15.37 11.00 9.92
C ASP A 205 16.15 10.96 8.60
N VAL A 206 16.96 11.98 8.34
CA VAL A 206 17.86 11.98 7.18
C VAL A 206 18.95 10.90 7.33
N GLY A 207 19.08 10.32 8.54
CA GLY A 207 19.93 9.17 8.85
C GLY A 207 21.42 9.51 8.82
N GLY A 208 22.21 8.94 9.73
CA GLY A 208 23.69 9.06 9.70
C GLY A 208 24.24 10.49 9.71
N ASP A 209 25.26 10.76 8.88
CA ASP A 209 25.95 12.05 8.75
C ASP A 209 25.39 12.92 7.59
N TYR A 210 24.13 12.72 7.22
CA TYR A 210 23.53 13.40 6.07
C TYR A 210 22.79 14.68 6.46
N SER A 211 22.83 15.66 5.56
CA SER A 211 22.16 16.95 5.69
C SER A 211 21.27 17.18 4.48
N ILE A 212 20.12 17.83 4.65
CA ILE A 212 19.35 18.32 3.50
C ILE A 212 20.11 19.50 2.87
N THR A 213 20.83 19.22 1.77
CA THR A 213 21.67 20.18 1.06
C THR A 213 21.03 20.61 -0.26
N ASN A 214 21.44 21.77 -0.79
CA ASN A 214 20.94 22.33 -2.06
C ASN A 214 19.43 22.67 -2.11
N ALA A 215 18.74 22.75 -0.97
CA ALA A 215 17.41 23.34 -0.93
C ALA A 215 17.50 24.86 -1.00
N LYS A 216 16.62 25.47 -1.81
CA LYS A 216 16.56 26.93 -1.95
C LYS A 216 16.07 27.60 -0.66
N ASP A 217 15.10 26.99 0.02
CA ASP A 217 14.55 27.49 1.26
C ASP A 217 13.79 26.41 2.04
N TYR A 218 13.59 26.64 3.34
CA TYR A 218 12.70 25.85 4.21
C TYR A 218 11.77 26.78 4.96
N THR A 219 10.51 26.37 5.10
CA THR A 219 9.54 27.10 5.92
C THR A 219 9.00 26.21 7.03
N ILE A 220 8.80 26.81 8.21
CA ILE A 220 8.11 26.19 9.33
C ILE A 220 6.73 26.83 9.42
N ARG A 221 5.67 26.02 9.42
CA ARG A 221 4.31 26.50 9.61
C ARG A 221 4.08 26.82 11.10
N ASN A 222 3.61 28.03 11.37
CA ASN A 222 3.22 28.49 12.69
C ASN A 222 1.79 28.05 13.01
N SER A 223 1.40 28.11 14.29
CA SER A 223 0.07 27.73 14.76
C SER A 223 -1.07 28.54 14.14
N ASP A 224 -0.79 29.74 13.64
CA ASP A 224 -1.74 30.62 12.96
C ASP A 224 -1.82 30.40 11.44
N GLY A 225 -1.11 29.39 10.92
CA GLY A 225 -1.04 29.07 9.49
C GLY A 225 -0.03 29.89 8.70
N SER A 226 0.59 30.92 9.30
CA SER A 226 1.70 31.64 8.67
C SER A 226 2.94 30.75 8.55
N GLN A 227 3.90 31.17 7.73
CA GLN A 227 5.13 30.43 7.48
C GLN A 227 6.35 31.26 7.86
N LYS A 228 7.26 30.69 8.67
CA LYS A 228 8.56 31.29 8.99
C LYS A 228 9.64 30.66 8.13
N ILE A 229 10.33 31.50 7.36
CA ILE A 229 11.44 31.10 6.51
C ILE A 229 12.69 30.86 7.36
N VAL A 230 13.23 29.65 7.36
CA VAL A 230 14.41 29.27 8.16
C VAL A 230 15.66 30.01 7.66
N SER A 231 15.81 30.21 6.34
CA SER A 231 16.97 30.90 5.75
C SER A 231 17.07 32.37 6.16
N ARG A 232 15.95 33.00 6.55
CA ARG A 232 15.91 34.39 7.04
C ARG A 232 16.15 34.50 8.55
N GLY A 233 16.33 33.38 9.22
CA GLY A 233 16.62 33.29 10.65
C GLY A 233 15.44 32.81 11.48
N LEU A 234 15.75 32.05 12.54
CA LEU A 234 14.78 31.59 13.53
C LEU A 234 14.55 32.62 14.65
N VAL A 235 15.41 33.64 14.71
CA VAL A 235 15.46 34.66 15.74
C VAL A 235 15.19 36.02 15.12
N ASP A 236 14.29 36.79 15.72
CA ASP A 236 14.01 38.16 15.30
C ASP A 236 14.62 39.15 16.30
N LEU A 237 15.19 40.24 15.80
CA LEU A 237 15.83 41.27 16.62
C LEU A 237 15.08 42.59 16.48
N TYR A 238 14.71 43.18 17.61
CA TYR A 238 14.01 44.46 17.71
C TYR A 238 14.77 45.43 18.60
N THR A 239 14.71 46.72 18.27
CA THR A 239 15.19 47.80 19.13
C THR A 239 13.99 48.53 19.70
N LEU A 240 13.87 48.55 21.03
CA LEU A 240 12.72 49.09 21.76
C LEU A 240 13.16 50.19 22.74
N LYS A 241 12.27 51.11 23.07
CA LYS A 241 12.47 52.11 24.14
C LYS A 241 11.83 51.66 25.45
N ASN A 242 12.12 52.38 26.53
CA ASN A 242 11.44 52.16 27.81
C ASN A 242 9.92 52.29 27.65
N GLU A 243 9.17 51.37 28.25
CA GLU A 243 7.71 51.24 28.21
C GLU A 243 7.11 50.88 26.84
N GLU A 244 7.93 50.60 25.83
CA GLU A 244 7.46 50.14 24.53
C GLU A 244 6.94 48.70 24.58
N ARG A 245 5.94 48.41 23.74
CA ARG A 245 5.33 47.08 23.61
C ARG A 245 5.81 46.38 22.34
N LEU A 246 6.11 45.10 22.48
CA LEU A 246 6.48 44.20 21.40
C LEU A 246 5.48 43.05 21.31
N LYS A 247 4.91 42.85 20.13
CA LYS A 247 3.99 41.74 19.87
C LYS A 247 4.75 40.42 19.87
N LYS A 248 4.17 39.40 20.52
CA LYS A 248 4.73 38.05 20.50
C LYS A 248 4.67 37.46 19.09
N PRO A 249 5.74 36.79 18.61
CA PRO A 249 5.69 36.08 17.35
C PRO A 249 4.73 34.89 17.45
N ALA A 250 4.07 34.56 16.34
CA ALA A 250 3.37 33.29 16.21
C ALA A 250 4.40 32.16 16.15
N CYS A 251 4.19 31.11 16.95
CA CYS A 251 5.11 30.00 17.07
C CYS A 251 4.50 28.69 16.53
N PRO A 252 5.33 27.77 16.02
CA PRO A 252 4.87 26.42 15.68
C PRO A 252 4.22 25.72 16.88
N THR A 253 3.28 24.82 16.59
CA THR A 253 2.62 24.00 17.62
C THR A 253 3.66 23.29 18.49
N GLY A 254 3.48 23.34 19.81
CA GLY A 254 4.41 22.73 20.78
C GLY A 254 5.59 23.63 21.19
N THR A 255 5.68 24.86 20.66
CA THR A 255 6.69 25.85 21.08
C THR A 255 6.03 27.14 21.58
N GLU A 256 6.75 27.87 22.42
CA GLU A 256 6.29 29.13 23.01
C GLU A 256 7.18 30.31 22.60
N PRO A 257 6.60 31.51 22.43
CA PRO A 257 7.37 32.72 22.19
C PRO A 257 8.20 33.07 23.43
N ARG A 258 9.50 33.27 23.23
CA ARG A 258 10.46 33.70 24.25
C ARG A 258 11.15 34.99 23.84
N ILE A 259 11.43 35.84 24.82
CA ILE A 259 12.14 37.10 24.66
C ILE A 259 13.37 37.13 25.56
N ALA A 260 14.51 37.53 25.01
CA ALA A 260 15.71 37.88 25.75
C ALA A 260 16.01 39.36 25.54
N LEU A 261 16.24 40.09 26.64
CA LEU A 261 16.50 41.52 26.61
C LEU A 261 17.98 41.79 26.87
N ALA A 262 18.57 42.66 26.07
CA ALA A 262 19.91 43.17 26.22
C ALA A 262 19.92 44.70 26.18
N LEU A 263 20.99 45.30 26.69
CA LEU A 263 21.21 46.74 26.57
C LEU A 263 21.58 47.04 25.12
N GLY A 264 20.84 47.95 24.47
CA GLY A 264 21.19 48.50 23.18
C GLY A 264 22.11 49.71 23.37
N ARG A 265 21.52 50.91 23.36
CA ARG A 265 22.23 52.18 23.53
C ARG A 265 21.72 52.93 24.74
N ILE A 266 22.61 53.32 25.65
CA ILE A 266 22.24 54.20 26.77
C ILE A 266 22.55 55.65 26.43
N THR A 267 21.60 56.55 26.72
CA THR A 267 21.76 57.99 26.51
C THR A 267 21.82 58.68 27.86
N VAL A 268 22.95 59.31 28.17
CA VAL A 268 23.14 60.08 29.40
C VAL A 268 23.47 61.52 29.02
N THR A 269 22.67 62.47 29.51
CA THR A 269 22.89 63.90 29.25
C THR A 269 23.96 64.46 30.20
N LYS A 270 24.50 65.64 29.87
CA LYS A 270 25.62 66.27 30.60
C LYS A 270 25.36 66.54 32.08
N GLU A 271 24.10 66.53 32.53
CA GLU A 271 23.70 66.74 33.92
C GLU A 271 23.97 65.50 34.80
N TYR A 272 24.33 64.37 34.18
CA TYR A 272 24.42 63.06 34.82
C TYR A 272 25.75 62.36 34.51
N GLU A 273 26.20 61.57 35.47
CA GLU A 273 27.33 60.63 35.35
C GLU A 273 26.80 59.19 35.42
N LEU A 274 27.21 58.33 34.48
CA LEU A 274 26.74 56.94 34.41
C LEU A 274 27.39 56.08 35.51
N THR A 275 26.60 55.29 36.24
CA THR A 275 27.09 54.56 37.44
C THR A 275 27.20 53.04 37.26
N GLY A 276 27.39 52.56 36.03
CA GLY A 276 27.61 51.14 35.71
C GLY A 276 26.38 50.21 35.84
N SER A 277 25.45 50.51 36.75
CA SER A 277 24.22 49.72 36.95
C SER A 277 23.15 50.07 35.92
N GLN A 278 22.97 49.20 34.92
CA GLN A 278 21.99 49.30 33.84
C GLN A 278 21.24 47.98 33.72
N LYS A 279 19.91 48.01 33.58
CA LYS A 279 19.10 46.79 33.51
C LYS A 279 17.90 46.96 32.58
N PRO A 280 17.83 46.21 31.47
CA PRO A 280 16.58 45.99 30.77
C PRO A 280 15.78 44.89 31.48
N TYR A 281 14.46 44.99 31.49
CA TYR A 281 13.56 44.03 32.15
C TYR A 281 12.18 44.04 31.49
N LEU A 282 11.35 43.05 31.81
CA LEU A 282 9.93 43.04 31.42
C LEU A 282 9.12 43.77 32.47
N ILE A 283 8.34 44.76 32.04
CA ILE A 283 7.35 45.46 32.87
C ILE A 283 6.10 44.59 32.99
N GLU A 284 5.60 44.12 31.85
CA GLU A 284 4.37 43.36 31.75
C GLU A 284 4.49 42.30 30.66
N THR A 285 3.80 41.17 30.84
CA THR A 285 3.62 40.15 29.81
C THR A 285 2.15 39.80 29.74
N THR A 286 1.52 40.09 28.59
CA THR A 286 0.14 39.68 28.29
C THR A 286 0.18 38.44 27.41
N ASP A 287 -0.97 37.92 26.96
CA ASP A 287 -1.01 36.80 26.02
C ASP A 287 -0.40 37.19 24.66
N THR A 288 -0.60 38.42 24.22
CA THR A 288 -0.22 38.89 22.88
C THR A 288 1.05 39.72 22.81
N ASP A 289 1.48 40.32 23.93
CA ASP A 289 2.53 41.35 23.94
C ASP A 289 3.46 41.24 25.14
N TRP A 290 4.68 41.76 24.98
CA TRP A 290 5.62 42.05 26.04
C TRP A 290 5.81 43.56 26.16
N GLN A 291 5.77 44.10 27.37
CA GLN A 291 6.17 45.48 27.63
C GLN A 291 7.55 45.49 28.28
N VAL A 292 8.48 46.25 27.71
CA VAL A 292 9.87 46.29 28.16
C VAL A 292 10.18 47.56 28.95
N GLY A 293 11.09 47.46 29.90
CA GLY A 293 11.55 48.57 30.72
C GLY A 293 13.07 48.66 30.74
N LEU A 294 13.58 49.87 30.91
CA LEU A 294 15.01 50.14 31.08
C LEU A 294 15.19 51.02 32.31
N VAL A 295 16.06 50.58 33.21
CA VAL A 295 16.51 51.41 34.34
C VAL A 295 18.01 51.57 34.28
N VAL A 296 18.45 52.82 34.27
CA VAL A 296 19.85 53.22 34.31
C VAL A 296 20.07 54.05 35.56
N ARG A 297 20.97 53.60 36.44
CA ARG A 297 21.39 54.39 37.60
C ARG A 297 22.43 55.41 37.17
N VAL A 298 22.20 56.67 37.53
CA VAL A 298 23.10 57.79 37.26
C VAL A 298 23.32 58.62 38.52
N LYS A 299 24.39 59.41 38.54
CA LYS A 299 24.66 60.40 39.57
C LYS A 299 24.43 61.79 39.01
N LYS A 300 23.56 62.57 39.64
CA LYS A 300 23.25 63.95 39.21
C LYS A 300 24.38 64.87 39.63
N LEU A 301 25.09 65.45 38.67
CA LEU A 301 26.31 66.23 38.93
C LEU A 301 26.08 67.45 39.82
N SER A 302 24.92 68.11 39.70
CA SER A 302 24.61 69.30 40.50
C SER A 302 24.35 69.04 41.99
N THR A 303 24.00 67.80 42.36
CA THR A 303 23.62 67.45 43.75
C THR A 303 24.48 66.34 44.35
N GLY A 304 25.26 65.64 43.53
CA GLY A 304 26.01 64.45 43.92
C GLY A 304 25.15 63.23 44.26
N LYS A 305 23.81 63.33 44.18
CA LYS A 305 22.88 62.25 44.53
C LYS A 305 22.68 61.26 43.39
N PHE A 306 22.50 59.99 43.74
CA PHE A 306 22.12 58.95 42.79
C PHE A 306 20.62 59.06 42.46
N THR A 307 20.29 58.84 41.18
CA THR A 307 18.92 58.80 40.65
C THR A 307 18.85 57.77 39.53
N THR A 308 17.65 57.48 39.05
CA THR A 308 17.41 56.65 37.87
C THR A 308 16.94 57.48 36.69
N ILE A 309 17.37 57.09 35.50
CA ILE A 309 16.82 57.53 34.22
C ILE A 309 16.46 56.31 33.37
N ASN A 310 15.57 56.48 32.41
CA ASN A 310 15.08 55.40 31.56
C ASN A 310 15.43 55.64 30.07
N ASP A 311 16.35 56.57 29.80
CA ASP A 311 16.70 57.00 28.44
C ASP A 311 17.71 56.03 27.80
N GLY A 312 17.24 55.36 26.75
CA GLY A 312 18.04 54.44 25.96
C GLY A 312 17.21 53.52 25.08
N GLU A 313 17.90 52.56 24.50
CA GLU A 313 17.39 51.52 23.63
C GLU A 313 17.67 50.15 24.25
N ILE A 314 16.69 49.28 24.18
CA ILE A 314 16.71 47.89 24.62
C ILE A 314 16.74 47.04 23.36
N LEU A 315 17.67 46.09 23.28
CA LEU A 315 17.67 45.08 22.24
C LEU A 315 16.81 43.90 22.71
N ALA A 316 15.74 43.61 21.99
CA ALA A 316 14.87 42.47 22.23
C ALA A 316 15.12 41.39 21.18
N ILE A 317 15.50 40.20 21.64
CA ILE A 317 15.78 39.03 20.82
C ILE A 317 14.64 38.05 21.04
N THR A 318 13.83 37.78 20.02
CA THR A 318 12.68 36.88 20.13
C THR A 318 12.90 35.59 19.35
N GLN A 319 12.39 34.49 19.90
CA GLN A 319 12.49 33.15 19.32
C GLN A 319 11.34 32.27 19.80
N CYS A 320 11.01 31.24 19.03
CA CYS A 320 10.10 30.17 19.47
C CYS A 320 10.94 29.02 20.04
N LYS A 321 10.59 28.54 21.24
CA LYS A 321 11.29 27.46 21.94
C LYS A 321 10.32 26.54 22.65
#